data_AF-A0A9E3JCL8-F1
#
_entry.id   AF-A0A9E3JCL8-F1
#
_cell.length_a   1.000
_cell.length_b   1.000
_cell.length_c   1.000
_cell.angle_alpha   90.00
_cell.angle_beta   90.00
_cell.angle_gamma   90.00
#
_symmetry.space_group_name_H-M   'P 1'
#
loop_
_entity.id
_entity.type
_entity.pdbx_description
1 polymer ?
#
loop_
_entity_poly.entity_id
_entity_poly.type
_entity_poly.pdbx_seq_one_letter_code
_entity_poly.pdbx_strand_id
1 'polypeptide(L)' 'PAAEELALAETVGGDVGDALRSLAPELRQVLQAMVLDGLSVRETAVLLGLPEGTVKTRARRARIEMRRALA' A
#
# COMPACT_ATOMS: atom_id res chain seq x y z
N PRO A 1 -14.58 23.46 -4.04
CA PRO A 1 -13.43 23.28 -3.13
C PRO A 1 -12.59 24.56 -3.05
N ALA A 2 -12.10 24.92 -1.86
CA ALA A 2 -11.15 26.01 -1.71
C ALA A 2 -9.78 25.61 -2.29
N ALA A 3 -9.00 26.58 -2.77
CA ALA A 3 -7.68 26.32 -3.39
C ALA A 3 -6.71 25.57 -2.45
N GLU A 4 -6.82 25.81 -1.15
CA GLU A 4 -6.02 25.15 -0.12
C GLU A 4 -6.30 23.65 -0.02
N GLU A 5 -7.56 23.24 -0.15
CA GLU A 5 -7.98 21.84 -0.03
C GLU A 5 -7.52 20.99 -1.21
N LEU A 6 -7.47 21.60 -2.41
CA LEU A 6 -6.90 20.96 -3.60
C LEU A 6 -5.37 20.83 -3.49
N ALA A 7 -4.68 21.88 -3.05
CA ALA A 7 -3.23 21.84 -2.86
C ALA A 7 -2.80 20.82 -1.78
N LEU A 8 -3.57 20.70 -0.69
CA LEU A 8 -3.38 19.66 0.33
C LEU A 8 -3.61 18.25 -0.22
N ALA A 9 -4.65 18.05 -1.02
CA ALA A 9 -4.92 16.74 -1.62
C ALA A 9 -3.80 16.31 -2.60
N GLU A 10 -3.27 17.25 -3.38
CA GLU A 10 -2.15 16.98 -4.30
C GLU A 10 -0.86 16.63 -3.56
N THR A 11 -0.54 17.35 -2.47
CA THR A 11 0.65 17.05 -1.65
C THR A 11 0.54 15.70 -0.94
N VAL A 12 -0.61 15.42 -0.30
CA VAL A 12 -0.85 14.12 0.36
C VAL A 12 -0.80 12.96 -0.64
N GLY A 13 -1.33 13.15 -1.85
CA GLY A 13 -1.25 12.15 -2.92
C GLY A 13 0.19 11.87 -3.38
N GLY A 14 1.03 12.92 -3.42
CA GLY A 14 2.45 12.83 -3.73
C GLY A 14 3.22 11.99 -2.70
N ASP A 15 3.08 12.32 -1.43
CA ASP A 15 3.80 11.66 -0.32
C ASP A 15 3.44 10.17 -0.22
N VAL A 16 2.15 9.83 -0.38
CA VAL A 16 1.69 8.44 -0.41
C VAL A 16 2.26 7.68 -1.62
N GLY A 17 2.31 8.34 -2.77
CA GLY A 17 2.90 7.77 -3.99
C GLY A 17 4.39 7.46 -3.82
N ASP A 18 5.15 8.36 -3.19
CA ASP A 18 6.57 8.15 -2.90
C ASP A 18 6.81 7.05 -1.86
N ALA A 19 6.02 7.04 -0.78
CA ALA A 19 6.06 5.98 0.21
C ALA A 19 5.80 4.59 -0.43
N LEU A 20 4.80 4.47 -1.31
CA LEU A 20 4.54 3.24 -2.05
C LEU A 20 5.71 2.83 -2.96
N ARG A 21 6.36 3.78 -3.64
CA ARG A 21 7.54 3.52 -4.49
C ARG A 21 8.73 3.01 -3.69
N SER A 22 8.91 3.50 -2.46
CA SER A 22 10.01 3.11 -1.57
C SER A 22 9.87 1.70 -0.97
N LEU A 23 8.66 1.13 -0.98
CA LEU A 23 8.44 -0.23 -0.50
C LEU A 23 9.19 -1.25 -1.36
N ALA A 24 9.71 -2.30 -0.69
CA ALA A 24 10.19 -3.49 -1.38
C ALA A 24 9.09 -4.04 -2.33
N PRO A 25 9.43 -4.47 -3.55
CA PRO A 25 8.45 -4.83 -4.58
C PRO A 25 7.40 -5.85 -4.10
N GLU A 26 7.79 -6.80 -3.26
CA GLU A 26 6.91 -7.85 -2.73
C GLU A 26 5.92 -7.32 -1.70
N LEU A 27 6.27 -6.26 -0.97
CA LEU A 27 5.39 -5.59 -0.02
C LEU A 27 4.40 -4.70 -0.76
N ARG A 28 4.87 -3.98 -1.78
CA ARG A 28 4.04 -3.13 -2.64
C ARG A 28 2.96 -3.95 -3.34
N GLN A 29 3.31 -5.09 -3.95
CA GLN A 29 2.34 -5.95 -4.65
C GLN A 29 1.20 -6.42 -3.74
N VAL A 30 1.52 -6.85 -2.52
CA VAL A 30 0.51 -7.27 -1.53
C VAL A 30 -0.39 -6.10 -1.13
N LEU A 31 0.19 -4.92 -0.91
CA LEU A 31 -0.58 -3.75 -0.48
C LEU A 31 -1.48 -3.22 -1.62
N GLN A 32 -1.00 -3.21 -2.87
CA GLN A 32 -1.79 -2.82 -4.04
C GLN A 32 -2.99 -3.75 -4.23
N ALA A 33 -2.74 -5.07 -4.27
CA ALA A 33 -3.79 -6.07 -4.41
C ALA A 33 -4.89 -5.93 -3.34
N MET A 34 -4.51 -5.71 -2.08
CA MET A 34 -5.50 -5.64 -0.99
C MET A 34 -6.20 -4.29 -0.86
N VAL A 35 -5.50 -3.19 -1.11
CA VAL A 35 -6.01 -1.84 -0.78
C VAL A 35 -6.50 -1.10 -2.02
N LEU A 36 -5.80 -1.22 -3.15
CA LEU A 36 -6.19 -0.57 -4.40
C LEU A 36 -7.14 -1.44 -5.20
N ASP A 37 -6.82 -2.73 -5.32
CA ASP A 37 -7.65 -3.68 -6.09
C ASP A 37 -8.76 -4.32 -5.24
N GLY A 38 -8.76 -4.09 -3.92
CA GLY A 38 -9.82 -4.52 -3.00
C GLY A 38 -9.88 -6.03 -2.75
N LEU A 39 -8.82 -6.77 -3.07
CA LEU A 39 -8.78 -8.22 -2.94
C LEU A 39 -8.66 -8.67 -1.48
N SER A 40 -9.33 -9.76 -1.14
CA SER A 40 -9.13 -10.44 0.14
C SER A 40 -7.73 -11.05 0.24
N VAL A 41 -7.34 -11.47 1.45
CA VAL A 41 -6.08 -12.20 1.68
C VAL A 41 -6.01 -13.46 0.83
N ARG A 42 -7.12 -14.18 0.70
CA ARG A 42 -7.20 -15.42 -0.08
C ARG A 42 -7.05 -15.17 -1.58
N GLU A 43 -7.75 -14.17 -2.11
CA GLU A 43 -7.63 -13.79 -3.53
C GLU A 43 -6.22 -13.28 -3.86
N THR A 44 -5.65 -12.46 -2.97
CA THR A 44 -4.26 -11.99 -3.10
C THR A 44 -3.26 -13.16 -3.07
N ALA A 45 -3.48 -14.14 -2.18
CA ALA A 45 -2.65 -15.35 -2.10
C ALA A 45 -2.68 -16.15 -3.40
N VAL A 46 -3.86 -16.32 -3.99
CA VAL A 46 -4.02 -16.98 -5.29
C VAL A 46 -3.37 -16.17 -6.41
N LEU A 47 -3.65 -14.87 -6.49
CA LEU A 47 -3.11 -13.97 -7.51
C LEU A 47 -1.58 -13.97 -7.54
N LEU A 48 -0.95 -13.93 -6.37
CA LEU A 48 0.51 -13.80 -6.24
C LEU A 48 1.23 -15.14 -6.08
N GLY A 49 0.51 -16.26 -6.02
CA GLY A 49 1.09 -17.59 -5.79
C GLY A 49 1.78 -17.72 -4.41
N LEU A 50 1.20 -17.10 -3.37
CA LEU A 50 1.78 -17.03 -2.03
C LEU A 50 0.91 -17.76 -0.99
N PRO A 51 1.49 -18.33 0.08
CA PRO A 51 0.70 -18.74 1.25
C PRO A 51 -0.03 -17.55 1.88
N GLU A 52 -1.27 -17.75 2.36
CA GLU A 52 -2.02 -16.69 3.05
C GLU A 52 -1.27 -16.10 4.26
N GLY A 53 -0.50 -16.91 4.99
CA GLY A 53 0.36 -16.44 6.08
C GLY A 53 1.44 -15.45 5.60
N THR A 54 2.00 -15.69 4.41
CA THR A 54 2.95 -14.79 3.75
C THR A 54 2.28 -13.49 3.33
N VAL A 55 1.05 -13.55 2.79
CA VAL A 55 0.27 -12.35 2.47
C VAL A 55 0.01 -11.52 3.73
N LYS A 56 -0.48 -12.13 4.81
CA LYS A 56 -0.74 -11.42 6.08
C LYS A 56 0.51 -10.77 6.66
N THR A 57 1.64 -11.47 6.67
CA THR A 57 2.91 -10.94 7.22
C THR A 57 3.48 -9.82 6.36
N ARG A 58 3.45 -9.97 5.02
CA ARG A 58 3.85 -8.90 4.09
C ARG A 58 2.93 -7.67 4.20
N ALA A 59 1.62 -7.84 4.26
CA ALA A 59 0.67 -6.74 4.44
C ALA A 59 0.90 -5.99 5.77
N ARG A 60 1.19 -6.71 6.86
CA ARG A 60 1.58 -6.08 8.13
C ARG A 60 2.86 -5.26 8.00
N ARG A 61 3.89 -5.83 7.37
CA ARG A 61 5.18 -5.17 7.19
C ARG A 61 5.07 -3.95 6.27
N ALA A 62 4.36 -4.07 5.15
CA ALA A 62 4.05 -2.96 4.24
C ALA A 62 3.42 -1.77 4.99
N ARG A 63 2.40 -2.01 5.82
CA ARG A 63 1.76 -0.96 6.62
C ARG A 63 2.68 -0.30 7.66
N ILE A 64 3.66 -1.03 8.20
CA ILE A 64 4.66 -0.47 9.11
C ILE A 64 5.62 0.44 8.35
N GLU A 65 6.13 -0.01 7.21
CA GLU A 65 7.04 0.82 6.40
C GLU A 65 6.34 2.04 5.82
N MET A 66 5.09 1.91 5.35
CA MET A 66 4.29 3.07 4.91
C MET A 66 4.12 4.11 6.03
N ARG A 67 3.85 3.67 7.26
CA ARG A 67 3.76 4.59 8.40
C ARG A 67 5.09 5.27 8.73
N ARG A 68 6.21 4.60 8.51
CA ARG A 68 7.54 5.19 8.72
C ARG A 68 7.91 6.19 7.63
N ALA A 69 7.50 5.94 6.39
CA ALA A 69 7.78 6.82 5.26
C ALA A 69 6.90 8.08 5.23
N LEU A 70 5.74 8.04 5.89
CA LEU A 70 4.78 9.15 5.96
C LEU A 70 4.80 9.91 7.31
N ALA A 71 5.73 9.57 8.20
CA ALA A 71 5.95 10.25 9.47
C ALA A 71 7.04 11.31 9.33
#